data_AF-A0A199VVJ3-F1
#
_entry.id   AF-A0A199VVJ3-F1
#
_cell.length_a   1.000
_cell.length_b   1.000
_cell.length_c   1.000
_cell.angle_alpha   90.00
_cell.angle_beta   90.00
_cell.angle_gamma   90.00
#
_symmetry.space_group_name_H-M   'P 1'
#
loop_
_entity.id
_entity.type
_entity.pdbx_description
1 polymer ?
#
loop_
_entity_poly.entity_id
_entity_poly.type
_entity_poly.pdbx_seq_one_letter_code
_entity_poly.pdbx_strand_id
1 'polypeptide(L)'
;MNGVAAVISCVGGFGSNTQMYKINGTANINAIRAAAEQGVKRFVYISAADFGLANYLLQGYYEGKRAAEAELLAKFTYGGVILRPGFIHGTRQVGSMKIPLGLIGSPLEMHAKPLNRLPGVGPLFTPPVSVTAVAKVAVRAATDPVFPPGVVDVYGILRFSGQ
;
A
#
# COMPACT_ATOMS: atom_id res chain seq x y z
N MET A 1 -1.92 13.53 -19.80
CA MET A 1 -2.87 13.57 -18.66
C MET A 1 -3.39 15.00 -18.47
N ASN A 2 -4.03 15.59 -19.50
CA ASN A 2 -4.52 16.96 -19.38
C ASN A 2 -5.76 16.98 -18.46
N GLY A 3 -5.74 17.79 -17.40
CA GLY A 3 -6.83 17.91 -16.44
C GLY A 3 -6.79 16.95 -15.24
N VAL A 4 -5.72 16.17 -15.05
CA VAL A 4 -5.58 15.28 -13.88
C VAL A 4 -5.03 16.05 -12.69
N ALA A 5 -5.84 16.17 -11.62
CA ALA A 5 -5.44 16.85 -10.38
C ALA A 5 -4.50 16.00 -9.50
N ALA A 6 -4.74 14.69 -9.45
CA ALA A 6 -3.99 13.73 -8.65
C ALA A 6 -4.07 12.32 -9.23
N VAL A 7 -3.10 11.47 -8.89
CA VAL A 7 -3.09 10.04 -9.23
C VAL A 7 -3.08 9.21 -7.95
N ILE A 8 -3.80 8.09 -7.95
CA ILE A 8 -3.74 7.07 -6.90
C ILE A 8 -3.34 5.75 -7.55
N SER A 9 -2.19 5.19 -7.18
CA SER A 9 -1.77 3.88 -7.65
C SER A 9 -2.10 2.78 -6.63
N CYS A 10 -2.95 1.86 -7.07
CA CYS A 10 -3.29 0.61 -6.39
C CYS A 10 -2.67 -0.61 -7.11
N VAL A 11 -1.69 -0.40 -7.99
CA VAL A 11 -1.07 -1.46 -8.78
C VAL A 11 -0.20 -2.33 -7.86
N GLY A 12 -0.52 -3.62 -7.82
CA GLY A 12 0.26 -4.63 -7.13
C GLY A 12 -0.15 -6.03 -7.54
N GLY A 13 0.74 -6.99 -7.31
CA GLY A 13 0.52 -8.37 -7.70
C GLY A 13 1.50 -9.33 -7.04
N PHE A 14 1.12 -10.60 -7.02
CA PHE A 14 1.91 -11.72 -6.50
C PHE A 14 2.33 -12.64 -7.65
N GLY A 15 3.44 -13.36 -7.48
CA GLY A 15 4.01 -14.23 -8.50
C GLY A 15 5.44 -14.63 -8.14
N SER A 16 6.27 -14.90 -9.15
CA SER A 16 7.71 -15.07 -8.92
C SER A 16 8.33 -13.78 -8.40
N ASN A 17 9.49 -13.88 -7.72
CA ASN A 17 10.20 -12.71 -7.19
C ASN A 17 10.38 -11.61 -8.26
N THR A 18 10.84 -11.99 -9.45
CA THR A 18 11.01 -11.08 -10.59
C THR A 18 9.68 -10.45 -11.06
N GLN A 19 8.60 -11.23 -11.12
CA GLN A 19 7.29 -10.70 -11.48
C GLN A 19 6.79 -9.70 -10.44
N MET A 20 6.95 -10.03 -9.16
CA MET A 20 6.59 -9.16 -8.05
C MET A 20 7.38 -7.85 -8.08
N TYR A 21 8.68 -7.88 -8.34
CA TYR A 21 9.47 -6.65 -8.47
C TYR A 21 9.00 -5.80 -9.65
N LYS A 22 8.73 -6.42 -10.80
CA LYS A 22 8.24 -5.70 -11.99
C LYS A 22 6.89 -5.02 -11.74
N ILE A 23 5.92 -5.74 -11.18
CA ILE A 23 4.56 -5.20 -11.00
C ILE A 23 4.48 -4.23 -9.81
N ASN A 24 5.14 -4.51 -8.69
CA ASN A 24 5.06 -3.67 -7.49
C ASN A 24 6.09 -2.52 -7.52
N GLY A 25 7.20 -2.66 -8.25
CA GLY A 25 8.23 -1.65 -8.41
C GLY A 25 8.19 -0.98 -9.77
N THR A 26 8.69 -1.65 -10.81
CA THR A 26 8.89 -1.04 -12.16
C THR A 26 7.63 -0.37 -12.71
N ALA A 27 6.47 -1.03 -12.63
CA ALA A 27 5.21 -0.46 -13.12
C ALA A 27 4.82 0.82 -12.37
N ASN A 28 4.96 0.81 -11.03
CA ASN A 28 4.66 1.99 -10.20
C ASN A 28 5.66 3.13 -10.42
N ILE A 29 6.96 2.83 -10.54
CA ILE A 29 8.01 3.80 -10.88
C ILE A 29 7.69 4.49 -12.22
N ASN A 30 7.31 3.71 -13.23
CA ASN A 30 6.93 4.26 -14.53
C ASN A 30 5.69 5.15 -14.44
N ALA A 31 4.68 4.74 -13.67
CA ALA A 31 3.48 5.55 -13.44
C ALA A 31 3.79 6.86 -12.71
N ILE A 32 4.68 6.83 -11.71
CA ILE A 32 5.16 8.02 -10.98
C ILE A 32 5.87 8.97 -11.94
N ARG A 33 6.82 8.47 -12.73
CA ARG A 33 7.58 9.27 -13.71
C ARG A 33 6.65 9.90 -14.75
N ALA A 34 5.76 9.10 -15.34
CA ALA A 34 4.80 9.61 -16.31
C ALA A 34 3.87 10.68 -15.72
N ALA A 35 3.39 10.51 -14.49
CA ALA A 35 2.58 11.51 -13.81
C ALA A 35 3.37 12.81 -13.55
N ALA A 36 4.64 12.69 -13.13
CA ALA A 36 5.51 13.84 -12.88
C ALA A 36 5.82 14.60 -14.19
N GLU A 37 6.14 13.90 -15.27
CA GLU A 37 6.39 14.49 -16.60
C GLU A 37 5.16 15.22 -17.15
N GLN A 38 3.96 14.77 -16.79
CA GLN A 38 2.68 15.40 -17.16
C GLN A 38 2.27 16.53 -16.20
N GLY A 39 3.10 16.88 -15.22
CA GLY A 39 2.86 18.00 -14.31
C GLY A 39 1.80 17.76 -13.24
N VAL A 40 1.43 16.50 -12.98
CA VAL A 40 0.51 16.15 -11.88
C VAL A 40 1.09 16.65 -10.56
N LYS A 41 0.24 17.21 -9.69
CA LYS A 41 0.69 17.82 -8.42
C LYS A 41 0.70 16.86 -7.24
N ARG A 42 -0.17 15.85 -7.27
CA ARG A 42 -0.30 14.85 -6.20
C ARG A 42 -0.27 13.43 -6.71
N PHE A 43 0.43 12.58 -5.98
CA PHE A 43 0.47 11.16 -6.26
C PHE A 43 0.39 10.38 -4.95
N VAL A 44 -0.61 9.51 -4.86
CA VAL A 44 -0.83 8.62 -3.72
C VAL A 44 -0.45 7.21 -4.12
N TYR A 45 0.39 6.55 -3.32
CA TYR A 45 0.80 5.17 -3.57
C TYR A 45 0.37 4.25 -2.44
N ILE A 46 -0.34 3.17 -2.79
CA ILE A 46 -0.70 2.12 -1.83
C ILE A 46 0.43 1.10 -1.75
N SER A 47 1.30 1.28 -0.76
CA SER A 47 2.41 0.39 -0.44
C SER A 47 1.95 -0.74 0.49
N ALA A 48 2.79 -1.17 1.43
CA ALA A 48 2.49 -2.17 2.46
C ALA A 48 3.31 -1.86 3.71
N ALA A 49 2.73 -2.13 4.88
CA ALA A 49 3.49 -2.24 6.11
C ALA A 49 4.48 -3.40 6.01
N ASP A 50 5.57 -3.31 6.75
CA ASP A 50 6.58 -4.36 6.80
C ASP A 50 6.08 -5.49 7.72
N PHE A 51 6.10 -6.74 7.23
CA PHE A 51 5.63 -7.91 7.99
C PHE A 51 6.78 -8.84 8.39
N GLY A 52 7.98 -8.28 8.62
CA GLY A 52 9.11 -9.02 9.22
C GLY A 52 9.47 -10.28 8.43
N LEU A 53 9.27 -11.46 9.02
CA LEU A 53 9.62 -12.75 8.43
C LEU A 53 8.93 -13.03 7.07
N ALA A 54 7.79 -12.41 6.78
CA ALA A 54 7.13 -12.51 5.48
C ALA A 54 7.96 -11.88 4.34
N ASN A 55 8.92 -11.01 4.66
CA ASN A 55 9.81 -10.40 3.67
C ASN A 55 10.68 -11.42 2.95
N TYR A 56 11.05 -12.54 3.61
CA TYR A 56 11.87 -13.57 2.99
C TYR A 56 11.13 -14.31 1.87
N LEU A 57 9.81 -14.51 2.01
CA LEU A 57 8.99 -15.18 0.99
C LEU A 57 8.53 -14.21 -0.11
N LEU A 58 8.43 -12.92 0.20
CA LEU A 58 7.89 -11.88 -0.68
C LEU A 58 8.92 -10.78 -0.98
N GLN A 59 10.20 -11.13 -1.06
CA GLN A 59 11.29 -10.16 -1.21
C GLN A 59 11.08 -9.21 -2.40
N GLY A 60 10.81 -9.74 -3.60
CA GLY A 60 10.57 -8.91 -4.79
C GLY A 60 9.33 -7.99 -4.67
N TYR A 61 8.33 -8.37 -3.88
CA TYR A 61 7.17 -7.53 -3.60
C TYR A 61 7.56 -6.33 -2.72
N TYR A 62 8.28 -6.56 -1.62
CA TYR A 62 8.69 -5.48 -0.72
C TYR A 62 9.77 -4.60 -1.34
N GLU A 63 10.79 -5.18 -1.99
CA GLU A 63 11.82 -4.42 -2.70
C GLU A 63 11.21 -3.56 -3.80
N GLY A 64 10.28 -4.12 -4.59
CA GLY A 64 9.55 -3.36 -5.60
C GLY A 64 8.77 -2.20 -4.98
N LYS A 65 8.02 -2.45 -3.89
CA LYS A 65 7.29 -1.39 -3.18
C LYS A 65 8.22 -0.31 -2.64
N ARG A 66 9.34 -0.66 -2.01
CA ARG A 66 10.33 0.30 -1.49
C ARG A 66 10.97 1.13 -2.61
N ALA A 67 11.28 0.51 -3.75
CA ALA A 67 11.81 1.23 -4.91
C ALA A 67 10.80 2.26 -5.45
N ALA A 68 9.52 1.90 -5.53
CA ALA A 68 8.46 2.83 -5.91
C ALA A 68 8.24 3.96 -4.88
N GLU A 69 8.35 3.65 -3.59
CA GLU A 69 8.30 4.68 -2.52
C GLU A 69 9.44 5.70 -2.67
N ALA A 70 10.66 5.24 -2.92
CA ALA A 70 11.82 6.12 -3.10
C ALA A 70 11.66 7.03 -4.34
N GLU A 71 11.20 6.48 -5.46
CA GLU A 71 10.93 7.28 -6.67
C GLU A 71 9.82 8.31 -6.42
N LEU A 72 8.77 7.94 -5.69
CA LEU A 72 7.67 8.85 -5.37
C LEU A 72 8.15 10.04 -4.53
N LEU A 73 8.94 9.80 -3.49
CA LEU A 73 9.49 10.86 -2.66
C LEU A 73 10.46 11.76 -3.43
N ALA A 74 11.18 11.21 -4.41
CA ALA A 74 12.07 11.97 -5.29
C ALA A 74 11.31 12.85 -6.29
N LYS A 75 10.23 12.36 -6.90
CA LYS A 75 9.48 13.09 -7.94
C LYS A 75 8.38 14.01 -7.40
N PHE A 76 7.81 13.68 -6.23
CA PHE A 76 6.70 14.40 -5.63
C PHE A 76 7.03 14.84 -4.20
N THR A 77 8.11 15.59 -4.01
CA THR A 77 8.58 16.06 -2.69
C THR A 77 7.49 16.74 -1.85
N TYR A 78 6.59 17.50 -2.49
CA TYR A 78 5.53 18.26 -1.81
C TYR A 78 4.12 17.67 -1.98
N GLY A 79 3.96 16.59 -2.75
CA GLY A 79 2.65 16.05 -3.13
C GLY A 79 2.56 14.53 -3.15
N GLY A 80 3.63 13.84 -2.75
CA GLY A 80 3.72 12.39 -2.71
C GLY A 80 3.24 11.87 -1.36
N VAL A 81 2.24 10.98 -1.37
CA VAL A 81 1.73 10.33 -0.16
C VAL A 81 1.84 8.82 -0.31
N ILE A 82 2.48 8.17 0.65
CA ILE A 82 2.63 6.71 0.68
C ILE A 82 1.75 6.18 1.80
N LEU A 83 0.79 5.31 1.47
CA LEU A 83 0.03 4.58 2.47
C LEU A 83 0.68 3.21 2.69
N ARG A 84 1.06 2.88 3.92
CA ARG A 84 1.58 1.56 4.32
C ARG A 84 0.55 0.83 5.20
N PRO A 85 -0.53 0.29 4.60
CA PRO A 85 -1.55 -0.43 5.35
C PRO A 85 -1.00 -1.75 5.91
N GLY A 86 -1.61 -2.20 7.01
CA GLY A 86 -1.56 -3.59 7.45
C GLY A 86 -2.38 -4.49 6.53
N PHE A 87 -2.82 -5.65 7.03
CA PHE A 87 -3.63 -6.56 6.23
C PHE A 87 -4.96 -5.90 5.84
N ILE A 88 -5.20 -5.72 4.54
CA ILE A 88 -6.43 -5.09 4.06
C ILE A 88 -7.55 -6.12 4.01
N HIS A 89 -8.63 -5.88 4.74
CA HIS A 89 -9.82 -6.73 4.70
C HIS A 89 -11.04 -5.99 4.14
N GLY A 90 -12.03 -6.75 3.67
CA GLY A 90 -13.24 -6.21 3.06
C GLY A 90 -13.82 -7.20 2.06
N THR A 91 -14.80 -6.74 1.29
CA THR A 91 -15.43 -7.56 0.24
C THR A 91 -14.96 -7.08 -1.13
N ARG A 92 -14.28 -7.93 -1.88
CA ARG A 92 -13.93 -7.72 -3.28
C ARG A 92 -15.12 -8.11 -4.15
N GLN A 93 -15.64 -7.18 -4.93
CA GLN A 93 -16.62 -7.52 -5.94
C GLN A 93 -15.92 -7.89 -7.25
N VAL A 94 -16.20 -9.08 -7.79
CA VAL A 94 -15.74 -9.52 -9.12
C VAL A 94 -16.98 -9.90 -9.92
N GLY A 95 -17.39 -9.02 -10.84
CA GLY A 95 -18.68 -9.15 -11.52
C GLY A 95 -19.86 -9.03 -10.54
N SER A 96 -20.73 -10.03 -10.51
CA SER A 96 -21.83 -10.15 -9.53
C SER A 96 -21.41 -10.81 -8.21
N MET A 97 -20.19 -11.35 -8.09
CA MET A 97 -19.74 -12.10 -6.92
C MET A 97 -19.03 -11.22 -5.89
N LYS A 98 -19.41 -11.36 -4.62
CA LYS A 98 -18.78 -10.73 -3.46
C LYS A 98 -17.82 -11.73 -2.80
N ILE A 99 -16.52 -11.48 -2.94
CA ILE A 99 -15.46 -12.32 -2.40
C ILE A 99 -14.81 -11.64 -1.19
N PRO A 100 -14.90 -12.18 0.03
CA PRO A 100 -14.18 -11.64 1.17
C PRO A 100 -12.66 -11.66 0.92
N LEU A 101 -12.00 -10.51 0.91
CA LEU A 101 -10.55 -10.37 0.74
C LEU A 101 -9.76 -11.10 1.84
N GLY A 102 -10.40 -11.33 3.00
CA GLY A 102 -9.86 -12.14 4.07
C GLY A 102 -9.62 -13.61 3.68
N LEU A 103 -10.20 -14.11 2.59
CA LEU A 103 -10.02 -15.51 2.10
C LEU A 103 -9.06 -15.63 0.90
N ILE A 104 -8.87 -14.55 0.12
CA ILE A 104 -7.97 -14.55 -1.04
C ILE A 104 -6.55 -14.08 -0.68
N GLY A 105 -6.39 -13.38 0.45
CA GLY A 105 -5.11 -12.85 0.89
C GLY A 105 -4.64 -13.33 2.27
N SER A 106 -5.44 -14.11 3.00
CA SER A 106 -4.91 -14.77 4.18
C SER A 106 -3.82 -15.73 3.73
N PRO A 107 -2.60 -15.66 4.29
CA PRO A 107 -1.81 -16.88 4.40
C PRO A 107 -2.74 -17.85 5.13
N LEU A 108 -3.16 -18.93 4.46
CA LEU A 108 -4.07 -19.95 5.01
C LEU A 108 -3.49 -20.68 6.25
N GLU A 109 -2.43 -20.16 6.87
CA GLU A 109 -1.81 -20.61 8.10
C GLU A 109 -1.49 -19.47 9.08
N MET A 110 -2.50 -18.73 9.53
CA MET A 110 -2.45 -18.12 10.87
C MET A 110 -3.63 -18.62 11.70
N HIS A 111 -3.67 -19.94 11.88
CA HIS A 111 -4.26 -20.49 13.08
C HIS A 111 -3.59 -19.82 14.27
N ALA A 112 -4.41 -19.10 15.05
CA ALA A 112 -4.03 -18.44 16.28
C ALA A 112 -3.21 -19.37 17.18
N LYS A 113 -1.88 -19.22 17.17
CA LYS A 113 -1.03 -19.64 18.28
C LYS A 113 -0.64 -18.39 19.05
N PRO A 114 -0.85 -18.34 20.37
CA PRO A 114 -0.49 -17.19 21.17
C PRO A 114 1.03 -17.18 21.32
N LEU A 115 1.74 -16.59 20.36
CA LEU A 115 3.20 -16.46 20.38
C LEU A 115 3.62 -15.27 21.26
N ASN A 116 3.13 -15.25 22.51
CA ASN A 116 3.34 -14.15 23.46
C ASN A 116 4.65 -14.24 24.25
N ARG A 117 5.66 -15.01 23.83
CA ARG A 117 6.85 -15.28 24.67
C ARG A 117 8.20 -15.43 23.96
N LEU A 118 8.48 -14.65 22.91
CA LEU A 118 9.84 -14.61 22.34
C LEU A 118 10.34 -13.16 22.22
N PRO A 119 11.39 -12.77 22.97
CA PRO A 119 12.07 -11.49 22.75
C PRO A 119 12.77 -11.54 21.39
N GLY A 120 12.55 -10.51 20.55
CA GLY A 120 13.05 -10.44 19.17
C GLY A 120 11.99 -10.66 18.08
N VAL A 121 10.72 -10.88 18.45
CA VAL A 121 9.60 -11.04 17.50
C VAL A 121 8.71 -9.79 17.51
N GLY A 122 9.07 -8.81 16.69
CA GLY A 122 8.13 -7.81 16.19
C GLY A 122 8.28 -7.73 14.65
N PRO A 123 7.22 -7.53 13.84
CA PRO A 123 5.82 -7.22 14.16
C PRO A 123 4.83 -8.30 13.65
N LEU A 124 4.12 -8.98 14.56
CA LEU A 124 2.88 -9.70 14.23
C LEU A 124 1.62 -8.85 14.56
N PHE A 125 1.83 -7.59 14.96
CA PHE A 125 0.81 -6.69 15.53
C PHE A 125 0.44 -5.51 14.61
N THR A 126 0.67 -5.60 13.31
CA THR A 126 0.13 -4.61 12.37
C THR A 126 -1.39 -4.81 12.27
N PRO A 127 -2.21 -3.88 12.80
CA PRO A 127 -3.64 -4.09 12.83
C PRO A 127 -4.20 -4.23 11.41
N PRO A 128 -5.18 -5.11 11.19
CA PRO A 128 -5.88 -5.17 9.92
C PRO A 128 -6.61 -3.84 9.68
N VAL A 129 -6.68 -3.41 8.43
CA VAL A 129 -7.31 -2.15 8.03
C VAL A 129 -8.42 -2.45 7.04
N SER A 130 -9.59 -1.81 7.19
CA SER A 130 -10.66 -1.99 6.22
C SER A 130 -10.27 -1.35 4.88
N VAL A 131 -10.67 -1.97 3.78
CA VAL A 131 -10.47 -1.38 2.44
C VAL A 131 -11.12 0.00 2.33
N THR A 132 -12.23 0.22 3.03
CA THR A 132 -12.91 1.53 3.11
C THR A 132 -12.05 2.57 3.83
N ALA A 133 -11.36 2.22 4.92
CA ALA A 133 -10.44 3.13 5.60
C ALA A 133 -9.27 3.52 4.69
N VAL A 134 -8.63 2.56 4.02
CA VAL A 134 -7.54 2.84 3.06
C VAL A 134 -8.03 3.74 1.93
N ALA A 135 -9.19 3.44 1.35
CA ALA A 135 -9.78 4.24 0.28
C ALA A 135 -10.09 5.68 0.73
N LYS A 136 -10.69 5.85 1.91
CA LYS A 136 -11.00 7.17 2.48
C LYS A 136 -9.75 8.02 2.65
N VAL A 137 -8.68 7.44 3.20
CA VAL A 137 -7.40 8.14 3.38
C VAL A 137 -6.73 8.43 2.04
N ALA A 138 -6.77 7.50 1.08
CA ALA A 138 -6.21 7.71 -0.25
C ALA A 138 -6.90 8.84 -1.02
N VAL A 139 -8.24 8.88 -0.99
CA VAL A 139 -9.01 9.97 -1.60
C VAL A 139 -8.73 11.30 -0.93
N ARG A 140 -8.69 11.33 0.40
CA ARG A 140 -8.34 12.54 1.14
C ARG A 140 -6.94 13.03 0.78
N ALA A 141 -5.94 12.13 0.78
CA ALA A 141 -4.58 12.45 0.38
C ALA A 141 -4.47 13.00 -1.05
N ALA A 142 -5.32 12.54 -1.96
CA ALA A 142 -5.35 13.01 -3.35
C ALA A 142 -6.04 14.36 -3.54
N THR A 143 -7.03 14.69 -2.70
CA THR A 143 -7.95 15.82 -2.94
C THR A 143 -7.82 16.96 -1.95
N ASP A 144 -7.44 16.69 -0.71
CA ASP A 144 -7.32 17.66 0.37
C ASP A 144 -5.98 18.43 0.25
N PRO A 145 -6.01 19.75 -0.01
CA PRO A 145 -4.79 20.52 -0.22
C PRO A 145 -3.87 20.58 1.01
N VAL A 146 -4.42 20.36 2.21
CA VAL A 146 -3.66 20.41 3.47
C VAL A 146 -3.20 19.04 3.96
N PHE A 147 -3.51 17.96 3.23
CA PHE A 147 -3.03 16.63 3.60
C PHE A 147 -1.50 16.58 3.45
N PRO A 148 -0.75 16.19 4.50
CA PRO A 148 0.71 16.27 4.49
C PRO A 148 1.32 15.22 3.53
N PRO A 149 2.38 15.57 2.79
CA PRO A 149 3.15 14.60 2.03
C PRO A 149 3.95 13.66 2.96
N GLY A 150 4.39 12.52 2.42
CA GLY A 150 5.21 11.55 3.12
C GLY A 150 4.51 10.22 3.38
N VAL A 151 5.02 9.48 4.38
CA VAL A 151 4.54 8.14 4.70
C VAL A 151 3.45 8.21 5.77
N VAL A 152 2.32 7.59 5.48
CA VAL A 152 1.23 7.32 6.43
C VAL A 152 1.25 5.83 6.71
N ASP A 153 1.66 5.47 7.92
CA ASP A 153 1.66 4.09 8.37
C ASP A 153 0.25 3.60 8.76
N VAL A 154 0.17 2.36 9.21
CA VAL A 154 -1.10 1.73 9.59
C VAL A 154 -1.88 2.55 10.62
N TYR A 155 -1.21 3.14 11.62
CA TYR A 155 -1.86 3.93 12.67
C TYR A 155 -2.32 5.28 12.15
N GLY A 156 -1.53 5.89 11.26
CA GLY A 156 -1.94 7.08 10.51
C GLY A 156 -3.20 6.82 9.69
N ILE A 157 -3.30 5.67 9.01
CA ILE A 157 -4.50 5.31 8.22
C ILE A 157 -5.72 5.16 9.12
N LEU A 158 -5.60 4.48 10.26
CA LEU A 158 -6.69 4.35 11.24
C LEU A 158 -7.14 5.72 11.74
N ARG A 159 -6.20 6.57 12.15
CA ARG A 159 -6.46 7.93 12.63
C ARG A 159 -7.15 8.80 11.57
N PHE A 160 -6.65 8.82 10.33
CA PHE A 160 -7.22 9.66 9.26
C PHE A 160 -8.55 9.14 8.74
N SER A 161 -8.82 7.83 8.86
CA SER A 161 -10.10 7.23 8.48
C SER A 161 -11.16 7.38 9.57
N GLY A 162 -10.76 7.52 10.83
CA GLY A 162 -11.67 7.49 11.99
C GLY A 162 -12.14 6.08 12.33
N GLN A 163 -11.31 5.08 12.01
CA GLN A 163 -11.52 3.67 12.37
C GLN A 163 -10.95 3.36 13.75
#